data_AF-A0A094J270-F1
#
_entry.id   AF-A0A094J270-F1
#
_cell.length_a   1.000
_cell.length_b   1.000
_cell.length_c   1.000
_cell.angle_alpha   90.00
_cell.angle_beta   90.00
_cell.angle_gamma   90.00
#
_symmetry.space_group_name_H-M   'P 1'
#
loop_
_entity.id
_entity.type
_entity.pdbx_description
1 polymer ?
#
loop_
_entity_poly.entity_id
_entity_poly.type
_entity_poly.pdbx_seq_one_letter_code
_entity_poly.pdbx_strand_id
1 'polypeptide(L)' 'MERNIIKQGIMRKIKDGNIEFIGRKDYQVQINGIRVELGEIEDIILKEIKEINMVKVLYETINFIAFIKRKKQSYPTI' A
#
# COMPACT_ATOMS: atom_id res chain seq x y z
N MET A 1 -4.68 -22.38 -11.34
CA MET A 1 -5.70 -21.87 -10.39
C MET A 1 -5.47 -20.38 -10.23
N GLU A 2 -6.12 -19.58 -11.06
CA GLU A 2 -6.08 -18.12 -10.94
C GLU A 2 -6.87 -17.73 -9.69
N ARG A 3 -6.17 -17.20 -8.68
CA ARG A 3 -6.84 -16.74 -7.46
C ARG A 3 -7.56 -15.44 -7.81
N ASN A 4 -8.89 -15.46 -7.67
CA ASN A 4 -9.78 -14.33 -7.90
C ASN A 4 -9.45 -13.16 -6.97
N ILE A 5 -8.59 -12.24 -7.41
CA ILE A 5 -8.44 -10.94 -6.76
C ILE A 5 -9.62 -10.08 -7.21
N ILE A 6 -10.60 -9.88 -6.33
CA ILE A 6 -11.73 -8.99 -6.60
C ILE A 6 -11.23 -7.55 -6.49
N LYS A 7 -11.04 -6.88 -7.62
CA LYS A 7 -10.65 -5.46 -7.66
C LYS A 7 -11.90 -4.58 -7.53
N GLN A 8 -12.15 -4.04 -6.35
CA GLN A 8 -13.10 -2.93 -6.13
C GLN A 8 -12.31 -1.62 -6.07
N GLY A 9 -12.79 -0.54 -6.70
CA GLY A 9 -12.05 0.72 -6.78
C GLY A 9 -12.81 1.84 -7.49
N ILE A 10 -12.13 2.98 -7.69
CA ILE A 10 -12.67 4.13 -8.41
C ILE A 10 -12.81 3.78 -9.89
N MET A 11 -13.99 4.10 -10.41
CA MET A 11 -14.34 3.97 -11.81
C MET A 11 -14.63 5.35 -12.40
N ARG A 12 -14.18 5.59 -13.63
CA ARG A 12 -14.52 6.78 -14.40
C ARG A 12 -15.40 6.36 -15.58
N LYS A 13 -16.53 7.04 -15.74
CA LYS A 13 -17.35 6.93 -16.96
C LYS A 13 -16.73 7.79 -18.06
N ILE A 14 -16.44 7.19 -19.21
CA ILE A 14 -15.93 7.92 -20.38
C ILE A 14 -17.05 8.21 -21.39
N LYS A 15 -16.79 9.13 -22.33
CA LYS A 15 -17.81 9.71 -23.22
C LYS A 15 -18.56 8.67 -24.06
N ASP A 16 -17.95 7.52 -24.32
CA ASP A 16 -18.51 6.45 -25.15
C ASP A 16 -19.39 5.46 -24.35
N GLY A 17 -19.77 5.79 -23.11
CA GLY A 17 -20.61 4.94 -22.27
C GLY A 17 -19.86 3.81 -21.55
N ASN A 18 -18.59 3.60 -21.90
CA ASN A 18 -17.69 2.65 -21.24
C ASN A 18 -17.25 3.15 -19.85
N ILE A 19 -16.81 2.20 -19.02
CA ILE A 19 -16.28 2.46 -17.68
C ILE A 19 -14.80 2.07 -17.67
N GLU A 20 -13.95 3.04 -17.32
CA GLU A 20 -12.52 2.84 -17.12
C GLU A 20 -12.21 2.64 -15.62
N PHE A 21 -11.47 1.60 -15.29
CA PHE A 21 -10.97 1.37 -13.92
C PHE A 21 -9.77 2.27 -13.66
N ILE A 22 -9.91 3.24 -12.75
CA ILE A 22 -8.89 4.24 -12.44
C ILE A 22 -7.88 3.72 -11.40
N GLY A 23 -8.28 2.74 -10.59
CA GLY A 23 -7.50 2.23 -9.47
C GLY A 23 -8.28 2.29 -8.15
N ARG A 24 -7.60 2.17 -7.02
CA ARG A 24 -8.19 2.34 -5.69
C ARG A 24 -7.70 3.64 -5.06
N LYS A 25 -8.58 4.31 -4.31
CA LYS A 25 -8.16 5.39 -3.39
C LYS A 25 -7.59 4.82 -2.09
N ASP A 26 -8.01 3.62 -1.74
CA ASP A 26 -7.77 2.91 -0.50
C ASP A 26 -6.84 1.71 -0.74
N TYR A 27 -5.72 1.67 -0.01
CA TYR A 27 -4.63 0.71 -0.18
C TYR A 27 -4.96 -0.68 0.39
N GLN A 28 -6.18 -1.18 0.20
CA GLN A 28 -6.64 -2.41 0.83
C GLN A 28 -6.55 -3.59 -0.12
N VAL A 29 -6.10 -4.72 0.42
CA VAL A 29 -5.86 -5.96 -0.33
C VAL A 29 -6.65 -7.11 0.29
N GLN A 30 -7.10 -8.04 -0.53
CA GLN A 30 -7.79 -9.25 -0.05
C GLN A 30 -6.86 -10.46 -0.23
N ILE A 31 -6.52 -11.11 0.89
CA ILE A 31 -5.60 -12.24 0.92
C ILE A 31 -6.32 -13.40 1.61
N ASN A 32 -6.52 -14.50 0.88
CA ASN A 32 -7.23 -15.69 1.38
C ASN A 32 -8.58 -15.35 2.04
N GLY A 33 -9.31 -14.36 1.51
CA GLY A 33 -10.60 -13.91 2.04
C GLY A 33 -10.53 -12.84 3.13
N ILE A 34 -9.34 -12.55 3.66
CA ILE A 34 -9.12 -11.53 4.71
C ILE A 34 -8.82 -10.18 4.04
N ARG A 35 -9.50 -9.13 4.52
CA ARG A 35 -9.23 -7.74 4.12
C ARG A 35 -8.07 -7.22 4.97
N VAL A 36 -7.00 -6.81 4.31
CA VAL A 36 -5.80 -6.25 4.94
C VAL A 36 -5.64 -4.81 4.49
N GLU A 37 -5.45 -3.91 5.46
CA GLU A 37 -5.18 -2.50 5.19
C GLU A 37 -3.66 -2.29 5.19
N LEU A 38 -3.08 -1.97 4.01
CA LEU A 38 -1.62 -1.75 3.94
C LEU A 38 -1.16 -0.58 4.80
N GLY A 39 -2.02 0.42 5.03
CA GLY A 39 -1.75 1.55 5.92
C GLY A 39 -1.51 1.14 7.37
N GLU A 40 -2.23 0.13 7.87
CA GLU A 40 -2.00 -0.37 9.25
C GLU A 40 -0.61 -1.01 9.39
N ILE A 41 -0.14 -1.69 8.35
CA ILE A 41 1.22 -2.26 8.31
C ILE A 41 2.25 -1.12 8.30
N GLU A 42 2.03 -0.08 7.49
CA GLU A 42 2.88 1.12 7.45
C GLU A 42 2.97 1.79 8.83
N ASP A 43 1.83 1.96 9.52
CA ASP A 43 1.75 2.60 10.84
C ASP A 43 2.45 1.79 11.93
N ILE A 44 2.30 0.46 11.95
CA ILE A 44 3.01 -0.41 12.89
C ILE A 44 4.52 -0.32 12.67
N ILE A 45 5.00 -0.36 11.42
CA ILE A 45 6.44 -0.27 11.13
C ILE A 45 7.00 1.08 11.61
N LEU A 46 6.29 2.19 11.36
CA LEU A 46 6.69 3.52 11.81
C LEU A 46 6.71 3.64 13.34
N LYS A 47 5.79 2.97 14.03
CA LYS A 47 5.69 2.97 15.49
C LYS A 47 6.81 2.16 16.16
N GLU A 48 7.08 0.96 15.66
CA GLU A 48 8.01 0.02 16.29
C GLU A 48 9.48 0.33 15.95
N ILE A 49 9.76 0.91 14.77
CA ILE A 49 11.13 1.17 14.31
C ILE A 49 11.40 2.68 14.26
N LYS A 50 11.97 3.21 15.35
CA LYS A 50 12.16 4.65 15.55
C LYS A 50 13.07 5.31 14.52
N GLU A 51 13.95 4.58 13.87
CA GLU A 51 14.89 5.07 12.86
C GLU A 51 14.23 5.31 11.51
N ILE A 52 12.98 4.89 11.31
CA ILE A 52 12.26 5.07 10.06
C ILE A 52 11.47 6.38 10.10
N ASN A 53 11.44 7.12 8.98
CA ASN A 53 10.62 8.33 8.84
C ASN A 53 9.53 8.21 7.76
N MET A 54 9.62 7.23 6.87
CA MET A 54 8.62 6.97 5.85
C MET A 54 8.61 5.49 5.52
N VAL A 55 7.41 4.92 5.41
CA VAL A 55 7.18 3.55 4.95
C VAL A 55 6.13 3.62 3.86
N LYS A 56 6.32 2.85 2.79
CA LYS A 56 5.27 2.52 1.84
C LYS A 56 5.23 1.02 1.62
N VAL A 57 4.08 0.41 1.86
CA VAL A 57 3.87 -1.02 1.64
C VAL A 57 3.09 -1.21 0.35
N LEU A 58 3.56 -2.14 -0.46
CA LEU A 58 2.90 -2.66 -1.65
C LEU A 58 2.62 -4.15 -1.47
N TYR A 59 1.59 -4.63 -2.16
CA TYR A 59 1.31 -6.06 -2.27
C TYR A 59 1.35 -6.46 -3.74
N GLU A 60 2.26 -7.36 -4.10
CA GLU A 60 2.42 -7.83 -5.47
C GLU A 60 2.43 -9.35 -5.52
N THR A 61 1.51 -9.90 -6.32
CA THR A 61 1.27 -11.34 -6.50
C THR A 61 0.89 -12.06 -5.20
N ILE A 62 1.86 -12.30 -4.32
CA ILE A 62 1.69 -12.92 -2.99
C ILE A 62 2.60 -12.30 -1.91
N ASN A 63 3.41 -11.31 -2.27
CA ASN A 63 4.43 -10.76 -1.39
C ASN A 63 4.06 -9.35 -0.93
N PHE A 64 4.37 -9.06 0.33
CA PHE A 64 4.42 -7.68 0.82
C PHE A 64 5.82 -7.13 0.60
N ILE A 65 5.90 -5.93 0.04
CA ILE A 65 7.15 -5.22 -0.23
C ILE A 65 7.05 -3.88 0.49
N ALA A 66 8.01 -3.58 1.37
CA ALA A 66 8.08 -2.32 2.09
C ALA A 66 9.26 -1.47 1.60
N PHE A 67 8.97 -0.26 1.14
CA PHE A 67 9.96 0.77 0.86
C PHE A 67 10.10 1.67 2.08
N ILE A 68 11.34 1.83 2.55
CA ILE A 68 11.63 2.49 3.82
C ILE A 68 12.61 3.63 3.60
N LYS A 69 12.32 4.79 4.19
CA LYS A 69 13.28 5.88 4.34
C LYS A 69 13.65 6.00 5.82
N ARG A 70 14.95 5.99 6.10
CA ARG A 70 15.48 6.19 7.45
C ARG A 70 15.61 7.67 7.76
N LYS A 71 15.46 8.02 9.04
CA LYS A 71 15.82 9.33 9.58
C LYS A 71 17.29 9.58 9.29
N LYS A 72 17.62 10.77 8.77
CA LYS A 72 19.02 11.20 8.71
C LYS A 72 19.52 11.33 10.14
N GLN A 73 20.62 10.66 10.44
CA GLN A 73 21.31 10.85 11.70
C GLN A 73 22.06 12.18 11.61
N SER A 74 21.60 13.20 12.32
CA SER A 74 22.38 14.42 12.49
C SER A 74 23.59 14.08 13.34
N TYR A 75 24.78 14.11 12.75
CA TYR A 75 26.02 14.18 13.53
C TYR A 75 26.03 15.56 14.20
N PRO A 76 26.31 15.65 15.51
CA PRO A 76 26.58 16.96 16.10
C PRO A 76 27.76 17.58 15.34
N THR A 77 27.55 18.77 14.80
CA THR A 77 28.63 19.60 14.29
C THR A 77 29.42 20.06 15.51
N ILE A 78 30.68 19.62 15.61
CA ILE A 78 31.65 20.10 16.61
C ILE A 78 32.08 21.51 16.22
#